data_AF-A0A925XUC9-F1
#
_entry.id   AF-A0A925XUC9-F1
#
_cell.length_a   1.000
_cell.length_b   1.000
_cell.length_c   1.000
_cell.angle_alpha   90.00
_cell.angle_beta   90.00
_cell.angle_gamma   90.00
#
_symmetry.space_group_name_H-M   'P 1'
#
loop_
_entity.id
_entity.type
_entity.pdbx_description
1 polymer ?
#
loop_
_entity_poly.entity_id
_entity_poly.type
_entity_poly.pdbx_seq_one_letter_code
_entity_poly.pdbx_strand_id
1 'polypeptide(L)'
;RAADKPGAENRYALTETTNDAKTGAVHSNGDAGTFVLKGERRPVGRPNFAIPAPDGTVYLIFSGQNPLRVAVTLQAFDVSAQHMQPFLRTPDNYLKQEAAKVGGAVFPPGSVAYLVVARFIDDVLMLPARESFTGAANTGQFVGNFSKLIPYCLAYEDRKGAKPYAMLFKPGAKKGTVELFAAKTGTLFCDRDGVKSLDEGEWEEQTIAGTRAVVLSFPANVDPLDTGVTNVERESAKIAFIEPSKGTPGVRPGKLYQAGAKIYDYQYRFNKTAADAVRSALAVP
;
A
#
# COMPACT_ATOMS: atom_id res chain seq x y z
N ARG A 1 -41.44 -4.94 -2.00
CA ARG A 1 -41.07 -3.65 -2.65
C ARG A 1 -41.16 -2.59 -1.57
N ALA A 2 -40.13 -1.87 -1.16
CA ALA A 2 -38.81 -1.60 -1.73
C ALA A 2 -37.74 -1.70 -0.61
N ALA A 3 -36.49 -1.96 -0.98
CA ALA A 3 -35.37 -1.93 -0.05
C ALA A 3 -35.03 -0.46 0.29
N ASP A 4 -34.92 -0.15 1.58
CA ASP A 4 -34.54 1.16 2.08
C ASP A 4 -33.11 1.53 1.67
N LYS A 5 -32.94 2.78 1.26
CA LYS A 5 -31.64 3.38 0.97
C LYS A 5 -30.85 3.54 2.29
N PRO A 6 -29.55 3.22 2.35
CA PRO A 6 -28.75 3.37 3.57
C PRO A 6 -28.59 4.84 4.04
N GLY A 7 -29.33 5.19 5.09
CA GLY A 7 -28.87 5.75 6.38
C GLY A 7 -28.02 7.02 6.43
N ALA A 8 -28.65 8.15 6.71
CA ALA A 8 -27.99 9.40 7.13
C ALA A 8 -27.78 9.53 8.66
N GLU A 9 -28.17 8.53 9.47
CA GLU A 9 -28.22 8.64 10.94
C GLU A 9 -27.07 7.96 11.72
N ASN A 10 -26.17 7.20 11.06
CA ASN A 10 -25.04 6.51 11.72
C ASN A 10 -23.68 6.99 11.18
N ARG A 11 -23.48 8.31 11.12
CA ARG A 11 -22.28 8.93 10.55
C ARG A 11 -21.60 9.83 11.57
N TYR A 12 -20.42 9.42 12.01
CA TYR A 12 -19.62 10.14 13.00
C TYR A 12 -18.57 10.97 12.28
N ALA A 13 -18.60 12.29 12.45
CA ALA A 13 -17.55 13.15 11.92
C ALA A 13 -16.22 12.82 12.60
N LEU A 14 -15.16 12.71 11.81
CA LEU A 14 -13.81 12.45 12.30
C LEU A 14 -13.02 13.75 12.29
N THR A 15 -12.43 14.07 13.45
CA THR A 15 -11.49 15.16 13.61
C THR A 15 -10.14 14.58 14.01
N GLU A 16 -9.14 14.78 13.18
CA GLU A 16 -7.78 14.39 13.50
C GLU A 16 -7.13 15.45 14.40
N THR A 17 -6.64 15.02 15.56
CA THR A 17 -6.07 15.88 16.60
C THR A 17 -4.53 15.94 16.58
N THR A 18 -3.88 15.21 15.68
CA THR A 18 -2.41 15.27 15.53
C THR A 18 -1.97 16.47 14.68
N ASN A 19 -0.89 17.10 15.12
CA ASN A 19 -0.23 18.20 14.42
C ASN A 19 0.88 17.71 13.48
N ASP A 20 1.21 16.41 13.51
CA ASP A 20 2.20 15.84 12.60
C ASP A 20 1.52 15.43 11.29
N ALA A 21 1.80 16.20 10.24
CA ALA A 21 1.26 16.00 8.90
C ALA A 21 1.66 14.65 8.25
N LYS A 22 2.64 13.93 8.81
CA LYS A 22 3.12 12.63 8.32
C LYS A 22 2.54 11.44 9.09
N THR A 23 1.91 11.67 10.24
CA THR A 23 1.26 10.62 11.02
C THR A 23 -0.24 10.85 11.05
N GLY A 24 -0.98 10.07 10.28
CA GLY A 24 -2.43 9.97 10.43
C GLY A 24 -2.81 9.08 11.63
N ALA A 25 -3.89 9.37 12.36
CA ALA A 25 -4.45 8.49 13.38
C ALA A 25 -4.84 7.11 12.80
N VAL A 26 -5.27 7.14 11.54
CA VAL A 26 -5.30 6.00 10.62
C VAL A 26 -4.25 6.31 9.56
N HIS A 27 -3.07 5.71 9.67
CA HIS A 27 -2.08 5.81 8.61
C HIS A 27 -2.73 5.25 7.33
N SER A 28 -2.32 5.69 6.15
CA SER A 28 -2.82 5.11 4.89
C SER A 28 -2.38 3.64 4.69
N ASN A 29 -1.79 3.03 5.72
CA ASN A 29 -1.40 1.62 5.87
C ASN A 29 -0.48 1.06 4.77
N GLY A 30 0.01 1.90 3.86
CA GLY A 30 0.95 1.53 2.80
C GLY A 30 1.68 2.76 2.23
N ASP A 31 2.45 2.55 1.16
CA ASP A 31 3.06 3.64 0.36
C ASP A 31 1.98 4.26 -0.54
N ALA A 32 1.07 4.99 0.10
CA ALA A 32 -0.21 5.40 -0.43
C ALA A 32 -0.35 6.91 -0.32
N GLY A 33 -0.08 7.63 -1.41
CA GLY A 33 -0.19 9.08 -1.48
C GLY A 33 -1.50 9.57 -2.08
N THR A 34 -1.97 8.91 -3.15
CA THR A 34 -3.12 9.35 -3.95
C THR A 34 -3.87 8.14 -4.45
N PHE A 35 -5.19 8.09 -4.31
CA PHE A 35 -6.03 7.11 -5.01
C PHE A 35 -6.53 7.70 -6.33
N VAL A 36 -6.68 6.85 -7.35
CA VAL A 36 -7.16 7.24 -8.68
C VAL A 36 -8.50 6.60 -8.95
N LEU A 37 -9.56 7.40 -8.96
CA LEU A 37 -10.93 6.96 -9.22
C LEU A 37 -11.51 7.73 -10.41
N LYS A 38 -12.04 7.00 -11.41
CA LYS A 38 -12.58 7.58 -12.65
C LYS A 38 -11.58 8.52 -13.32
N GLY A 39 -10.30 8.12 -13.30
CA GLY A 39 -9.14 8.85 -13.80
C GLY A 39 -8.76 10.11 -13.02
N GLU A 40 -9.45 10.42 -11.92
CA GLU A 40 -9.16 11.57 -11.08
C GLU A 40 -8.20 11.19 -9.95
N ARG A 41 -7.07 11.88 -9.90
CA ARG A 41 -6.12 11.80 -8.78
C ARG A 41 -6.73 12.48 -7.57
N ARG A 42 -6.81 11.75 -6.46
CA ARG A 42 -7.25 12.31 -5.17
C ARG A 42 -6.25 11.95 -4.09
N PRO A 43 -5.64 12.96 -3.44
CA PRO A 43 -4.78 12.70 -2.30
C PRO A 43 -5.51 11.80 -1.31
N VAL A 44 -4.79 10.83 -0.75
CA VAL A 44 -5.23 10.09 0.43
C VAL A 44 -5.21 11.11 1.57
N GLY A 45 -6.29 11.89 1.65
CA GLY A 45 -6.50 12.87 2.71
C GLY A 45 -6.88 12.16 4.00
N ARG A 46 -7.43 12.92 4.94
CA ARG A 46 -7.95 12.39 6.19
C ARG A 46 -9.38 11.87 5.98
N PRO A 47 -9.77 10.71 6.55
CA PRO A 47 -11.15 10.29 6.48
C PRO A 47 -12.02 11.31 7.21
N ASN A 48 -13.15 11.69 6.61
CA ASN A 48 -14.02 12.72 7.15
C ASN A 48 -15.08 12.14 8.09
N PHE A 49 -15.45 10.87 7.86
CA PHE A 49 -16.50 10.22 8.63
C PHE A 49 -16.20 8.75 8.88
N ALA A 50 -16.67 8.26 10.03
CA ALA A 50 -16.77 6.85 10.36
C ALA A 50 -18.24 6.43 10.37
N ILE A 51 -18.53 5.26 9.83
CA ILE A 51 -19.84 4.61 9.89
C ILE A 51 -19.63 3.25 10.55
N PRO A 52 -19.98 3.07 11.83
CA PRO A 52 -19.91 1.77 12.48
C PRO A 52 -20.96 0.82 11.88
N ALA A 53 -20.60 -0.45 11.82
CA ALA A 53 -21.46 -1.54 11.39
C ALA A 53 -21.76 -2.49 12.55
N PRO A 54 -22.88 -3.24 12.50
CA PRO A 54 -23.27 -4.15 13.58
C PRO A 54 -22.26 -5.26 13.88
N ASP A 55 -21.40 -5.60 12.91
CA ASP A 55 -20.39 -6.65 13.01
C ASP A 55 -19.06 -6.18 13.65
N GLY A 56 -19.01 -4.93 14.15
CA GLY A 56 -17.81 -4.32 14.71
C GLY A 56 -16.86 -3.71 13.67
N THR A 57 -17.20 -3.77 12.37
CA THR A 57 -16.49 -3.03 11.32
C THR A 57 -16.80 -1.54 11.42
N VAL A 58 -15.80 -0.68 11.17
CA VAL A 58 -15.99 0.76 10.97
C VAL A 58 -15.62 1.12 9.54
N TYR A 59 -16.55 1.68 8.78
CA TYR A 59 -16.27 2.20 7.45
C TYR A 59 -15.74 3.62 7.55
N LEU A 60 -14.50 3.82 7.13
CA LEU A 60 -13.89 5.13 6.97
C LEU A 60 -14.22 5.69 5.60
N ILE A 61 -14.73 6.92 5.57
CA ILE A 61 -15.18 7.62 4.37
C ILE A 61 -14.25 8.79 4.10
N PHE A 62 -13.51 8.71 3.00
CA PHE A 62 -12.68 9.81 2.48
C PHE A 62 -13.54 10.60 1.49
N SER A 63 -13.94 11.82 1.88
CA SER A 63 -14.95 12.58 1.15
C SER A 63 -14.48 13.09 -0.22
N GLY A 64 -15.44 13.27 -1.13
CA GLY A 64 -15.26 13.74 -2.50
C GLY A 64 -16.47 13.35 -3.35
N GLN A 65 -16.52 13.78 -4.61
CA GLN A 65 -17.63 13.43 -5.53
C GLN A 65 -17.80 11.91 -5.74
N ASN A 66 -16.73 11.14 -5.51
CA ASN A 66 -16.71 9.67 -5.50
C ASN A 66 -15.91 9.23 -4.26
N PRO A 67 -16.54 9.03 -3.10
CA PRO A 67 -15.83 8.80 -1.86
C PRO A 67 -15.15 7.43 -1.85
N LEU A 68 -13.90 7.39 -1.38
CA LEU A 68 -13.24 6.12 -1.07
C LEU A 68 -13.80 5.61 0.27
N ARG A 69 -14.11 4.32 0.32
CA ARG A 69 -14.60 3.62 1.50
C ARG A 69 -13.64 2.51 1.86
N VAL A 70 -13.16 2.53 3.09
CA VAL A 70 -12.27 1.50 3.63
C VAL A 70 -12.94 0.92 4.87
N ALA A 71 -13.15 -0.40 4.91
CA ALA A 71 -13.59 -1.07 6.12
C ALA A 71 -12.40 -1.26 7.06
N VAL A 72 -12.57 -0.93 8.33
CA VAL A 72 -11.55 -1.09 9.35
C VAL A 72 -12.08 -1.96 10.47
N THR A 73 -11.26 -2.91 10.91
CA THR A 73 -11.51 -3.72 12.10
C THR A 73 -10.28 -3.66 13.01
N LEU A 74 -10.50 -3.83 14.31
CA LEU A 74 -9.43 -3.94 15.29
C LEU A 74 -9.36 -5.38 15.78
N GLN A 75 -8.20 -6.00 15.62
CA GLN A 75 -7.92 -7.32 16.21
C GLN A 75 -7.21 -7.12 17.54
N ALA A 76 -7.84 -7.55 18.63
CA ALA A 76 -7.29 -7.46 19.97
C ALA A 76 -6.46 -8.70 20.30
N PHE A 77 -5.26 -8.48 20.85
CA PHE A 77 -4.36 -9.51 21.34
C PHE A 77 -4.05 -9.22 22.81
N ASP A 78 -4.23 -10.23 23.66
CA ASP A 78 -3.69 -10.18 25.02
C ASP A 78 -2.16 -10.32 24.94
N VAL A 79 -1.47 -9.27 25.36
CA VAL A 79 -0.01 -9.20 25.33
C VAL A 79 0.59 -9.24 26.72
N SER A 80 -0.22 -9.51 27.76
CA SER A 80 0.24 -9.63 29.14
C SER A 80 1.43 -10.60 29.25
N ALA A 81 2.46 -10.20 29.99
CA ALA A 81 3.74 -10.89 30.14
C ALA A 81 4.56 -11.12 28.87
N GLN A 82 4.10 -10.67 27.69
CA GLN A 82 4.90 -10.70 26.47
C GLN A 82 5.91 -9.56 26.45
N HIS A 83 7.04 -9.77 25.79
CA HIS A 83 8.04 -8.72 25.59
C HIS A 83 7.46 -7.57 24.76
N MET A 84 7.81 -6.33 25.13
CA MET A 84 7.31 -5.13 24.46
C MET A 84 7.93 -4.92 23.08
N GLN A 85 9.21 -5.27 22.91
CA GLN A 85 10.01 -4.97 21.72
C GLN A 85 9.33 -5.38 20.38
N PRO A 86 8.75 -6.59 20.22
CA PRO A 86 8.13 -7.00 18.96
C PRO A 86 6.93 -6.17 18.51
N PHE A 87 6.29 -5.44 19.44
CA PHE A 87 5.08 -4.65 19.19
C PHE A 87 5.39 -3.18 18.84
N LEU A 88 6.65 -2.77 18.96
CA LEU A 88 7.10 -1.42 18.60
C LEU A 88 7.57 -1.39 17.15
N ARG A 89 6.60 -1.33 16.22
CA ARG A 89 6.85 -1.43 14.78
C ARG A 89 6.51 -0.17 13.99
N THR A 90 7.19 0.02 12.87
CA THR A 90 6.89 1.02 11.83
C THR A 90 5.66 0.58 11.01
N PRO A 91 5.08 1.48 10.19
CA PRO A 91 3.98 1.10 9.28
C PRO A 91 4.36 -0.05 8.34
N ASP A 92 5.61 -0.07 7.87
CA ASP A 92 6.15 -1.09 6.96
C ASP A 92 6.58 -2.40 7.68
N ASN A 93 6.17 -2.58 8.95
CA ASN A 93 6.43 -3.78 9.75
C ASN A 93 7.91 -4.02 10.11
N TYR A 94 8.69 -2.95 10.22
CA TYR A 94 10.05 -2.99 10.79
C TYR A 94 10.04 -2.63 12.28
N LEU A 95 11.02 -3.12 13.04
CA LEU A 95 11.20 -2.64 14.41
C LEU A 95 11.57 -1.15 14.40
N LYS A 96 10.91 -0.38 15.26
CA LYS A 96 11.27 1.01 15.52
C LYS A 96 12.65 1.09 16.18
N GLN A 97 13.38 2.18 15.97
CA GLN A 97 14.66 2.39 16.65
C GLN A 97 14.49 2.41 18.18
N GLU A 98 13.36 2.94 18.65
CA GLU A 98 12.97 2.96 20.06
C GLU A 98 12.73 1.57 20.64
N ALA A 99 12.47 0.55 19.81
CA ALA A 99 12.26 -0.82 20.26
C ALA A 99 13.50 -1.40 20.97
N ALA A 100 14.71 -0.93 20.63
CA ALA A 100 15.92 -1.32 21.34
C ALA A 100 15.97 -0.77 22.78
N LYS A 101 15.29 0.36 23.05
CA LYS A 101 15.33 1.04 24.35
C LYS A 101 14.51 0.33 25.42
N VAL A 102 13.43 -0.35 25.04
CA VAL A 102 12.61 -1.09 26.00
C VAL A 102 13.28 -2.37 26.52
N GLY A 103 14.36 -2.83 25.87
CA GLY A 103 15.13 -4.00 26.28
C GLY A 103 14.25 -5.23 26.54
N GLY A 104 14.42 -5.86 27.71
CA GLY A 104 13.66 -7.03 28.14
C GLY A 104 12.30 -6.72 28.78
N ALA A 105 11.82 -5.47 28.75
CA ALA A 105 10.55 -5.09 29.37
C ALA A 105 9.38 -5.92 28.84
N VAL A 106 8.47 -6.27 29.74
CA VAL A 106 7.27 -7.06 29.46
C VAL A 106 6.01 -6.27 29.80
N PHE A 107 4.95 -6.51 29.07
CA PHE A 107 3.65 -5.91 29.35
C PHE A 107 3.08 -6.41 30.69
N PRO A 108 2.52 -5.53 31.54
CA PRO A 108 1.86 -5.95 32.77
C PRO A 108 0.52 -6.67 32.50
N PRO A 109 -0.05 -7.38 33.49
CA PRO A 109 -1.36 -8.02 33.36
C PRO A 109 -2.47 -7.04 32.90
N GLY A 110 -3.34 -7.51 32.01
CA GLY A 110 -4.44 -6.70 31.45
C GLY A 110 -4.01 -5.81 30.28
N SER A 111 -2.83 -6.07 29.70
CA SER A 111 -2.32 -5.34 28.54
C SER A 111 -2.88 -5.91 27.25
N VAL A 112 -3.44 -5.03 26.41
CA VAL A 112 -4.00 -5.40 25.11
C VAL A 112 -3.35 -4.57 24.01
N ALA A 113 -2.89 -5.26 22.96
CA ALA A 113 -2.47 -4.65 21.72
C ALA A 113 -3.54 -4.85 20.65
N TYR A 114 -3.83 -3.82 19.87
CA TYR A 114 -4.80 -3.82 18.79
C TYR A 114 -4.06 -3.67 17.46
N LEU A 115 -4.25 -4.63 16.57
CA LEU A 115 -3.81 -4.55 15.18
C LEU A 115 -4.95 -4.00 14.33
N VAL A 116 -4.69 -2.95 13.56
CA VAL A 116 -5.68 -2.38 12.65
C VAL A 116 -5.64 -3.16 11.34
N VAL A 117 -6.79 -3.67 10.91
CA VAL A 117 -6.93 -4.33 9.61
C VAL A 117 -7.84 -3.48 8.74
N ALA A 118 -7.25 -2.88 7.70
CA ALA A 118 -7.97 -2.13 6.67
C ALA A 118 -8.32 -3.07 5.52
N ARG A 119 -9.55 -2.98 5.01
CA ARG A 119 -10.05 -3.76 3.88
C ARG A 119 -10.65 -2.84 2.84
N PHE A 120 -10.18 -2.95 1.61
CA PHE A 120 -10.76 -2.24 0.48
C PHE A 120 -12.12 -2.83 0.13
N ILE A 121 -13.11 -1.97 -0.09
CA ILE A 121 -14.48 -2.39 -0.45
C ILE A 121 -14.63 -2.52 -1.96
N ASP A 122 -13.96 -1.63 -2.68
CA ASP A 122 -13.97 -1.55 -4.14
C ASP A 122 -12.53 -1.76 -4.64
N ASP A 123 -12.37 -2.05 -5.94
CA ASP A 123 -11.03 -2.05 -6.56
C ASP A 123 -10.49 -0.61 -6.57
N VAL A 124 -9.24 -0.43 -6.13
CA VAL A 124 -8.61 0.89 -5.99
C VAL A 124 -7.24 0.88 -6.64
N LEU A 125 -7.03 1.85 -7.54
CA LEU A 125 -5.70 2.21 -8.02
C LEU A 125 -5.10 3.27 -7.13
N MET A 126 -3.82 3.10 -6.80
CA MET A 126 -3.14 3.93 -5.83
C MET A 126 -1.75 4.30 -6.33
N LEU A 127 -1.43 5.58 -6.21
CA LEU A 127 -0.12 6.16 -6.50
C LEU A 127 0.64 6.37 -5.18
N PRO A 128 1.96 6.14 -5.19
CA PRO A 128 2.80 6.36 -4.02
C PRO A 128 2.87 7.85 -3.65
N ALA A 129 3.29 8.15 -2.41
CA ALA A 129 3.45 9.53 -1.96
C ALA A 129 4.52 10.29 -2.77
N ARG A 130 5.53 9.56 -3.26
CA ARG A 130 6.55 10.06 -4.18
C ARG A 130 6.32 9.46 -5.55
N GLU A 131 5.58 10.16 -6.39
CA GLU A 131 5.33 9.72 -7.75
C GLU A 131 6.59 9.78 -8.61
N SER A 132 6.80 8.73 -9.40
CA SER A 132 7.79 8.71 -10.48
C SER A 132 7.10 8.87 -11.84
N PHE A 133 7.82 9.41 -12.83
CA PHE A 133 7.33 9.57 -14.20
C PHE A 133 7.85 8.46 -15.10
N THR A 134 6.99 7.89 -15.95
CA THR A 134 7.39 6.84 -16.91
C THR A 134 7.84 7.39 -18.27
N GLY A 135 7.60 8.66 -18.58
CA GLY A 135 7.81 9.19 -19.94
C GLY A 135 6.60 9.06 -20.87
N ALA A 136 5.65 8.19 -20.55
CA ALA A 136 4.56 7.82 -21.46
C ALA A 136 3.29 8.65 -21.23
N ALA A 137 2.63 9.08 -22.31
CA ALA A 137 1.37 9.81 -22.26
C ALA A 137 0.16 8.88 -21.99
N ASN A 138 0.23 7.62 -22.43
CA ASN A 138 -0.80 6.61 -22.25
C ASN A 138 -0.21 5.21 -22.10
N THR A 139 -1.03 4.26 -21.66
CA THR A 139 -0.69 2.84 -21.44
C THR A 139 -0.10 2.15 -22.68
N GLY A 140 -0.65 2.42 -23.88
CA GLY A 140 -0.12 1.87 -25.13
C GLY A 140 1.29 2.37 -25.45
N GLN A 141 1.53 3.68 -25.28
CA GLN A 141 2.88 4.25 -25.42
C GLN A 141 3.84 3.69 -24.36
N PHE A 142 3.36 3.48 -23.13
CA PHE A 142 4.16 2.89 -22.06
C PHE A 142 4.66 1.49 -22.44
N VAL A 143 3.76 0.58 -22.82
CA VAL A 143 4.14 -0.77 -23.30
C VAL A 143 5.03 -0.69 -24.53
N GLY A 144 4.73 0.22 -25.47
CA GLY A 144 5.54 0.44 -26.68
C GLY A 144 6.96 0.91 -26.40
N ASN A 145 7.16 1.81 -25.43
CA ASN A 145 8.47 2.34 -25.06
C ASN A 145 9.36 1.26 -24.44
N PHE A 146 8.79 0.39 -23.61
CA PHE A 146 9.50 -0.62 -22.82
C PHE A 146 9.37 -2.04 -23.39
N SER A 147 9.03 -2.19 -24.67
CA SER A 147 8.95 -3.50 -25.37
C SER A 147 10.13 -3.79 -26.31
N LYS A 148 11.11 -2.88 -26.37
CA LYS A 148 12.26 -2.96 -27.27
C LYS A 148 13.56 -3.20 -26.48
N LEU A 149 14.58 -2.38 -26.71
CA LEU A 149 15.88 -2.51 -26.05
C LEU A 149 15.95 -1.82 -24.69
N ILE A 150 15.05 -0.88 -24.42
CA ILE A 150 15.07 -0.07 -23.20
C ILE A 150 14.17 -0.73 -22.16
N PRO A 151 14.71 -1.29 -21.06
CA PRO A 151 13.90 -1.85 -19.99
C PRO A 151 13.31 -0.78 -19.08
N TYR A 152 12.26 -1.17 -18.35
CA TYR A 152 11.77 -0.43 -17.20
C TYR A 152 12.28 -1.09 -15.91
N CYS A 153 13.00 -0.35 -15.07
CA CYS A 153 13.50 -0.89 -13.81
C CYS A 153 12.41 -0.78 -12.75
N LEU A 154 12.08 -1.91 -12.14
CA LEU A 154 11.12 -1.94 -11.05
C LEU A 154 11.74 -1.30 -9.80
N ALA A 155 10.91 -0.60 -9.03
CA ALA A 155 11.29 -0.22 -7.68
C ALA A 155 11.49 -1.49 -6.84
N TYR A 156 12.36 -1.43 -5.84
CA TYR A 156 12.60 -2.56 -4.93
C TYR A 156 12.93 -2.05 -3.54
N GLU A 157 12.75 -2.90 -2.55
CA GLU A 157 13.16 -2.65 -1.18
C GLU A 157 14.64 -3.03 -0.97
N ASP A 158 15.47 -2.03 -0.65
CA ASP A 158 16.89 -2.23 -0.41
C ASP A 158 17.12 -3.08 0.85
N ARG A 159 17.63 -4.30 0.64
CA ARG A 159 17.90 -5.29 1.67
C ARG A 159 18.97 -6.26 1.20
N LYS A 160 19.62 -6.95 2.14
CA LYS A 160 20.57 -8.01 1.82
C LYS A 160 19.88 -9.11 1.00
N GLY A 161 20.38 -9.35 -0.22
CA GLY A 161 19.82 -10.35 -1.14
C GLY A 161 18.69 -9.84 -2.04
N ALA A 162 18.39 -8.54 -2.03
CA ALA A 162 17.48 -7.93 -3.00
C ALA A 162 17.93 -8.20 -4.44
N LYS A 163 16.97 -8.42 -5.33
CA LYS A 163 17.20 -8.65 -6.76
C LYS A 163 16.53 -7.55 -7.57
N PRO A 164 17.22 -6.45 -7.88
CA PRO A 164 16.62 -5.40 -8.70
C PRO A 164 16.36 -5.93 -10.11
N TYR A 165 15.14 -5.76 -10.61
CA TYR A 165 14.74 -6.25 -11.93
C TYR A 165 14.63 -5.14 -12.97
N ALA A 166 15.15 -5.41 -14.16
CA ALA A 166 14.89 -4.68 -15.39
C ALA A 166 13.87 -5.45 -16.22
N MET A 167 12.72 -4.84 -16.52
CA MET A 167 11.58 -5.48 -17.16
C MET A 167 11.42 -5.04 -18.62
N LEU A 168 11.14 -5.99 -19.50
CA LEU A 168 10.77 -5.74 -20.90
C LEU A 168 9.41 -6.34 -21.24
N PHE A 169 8.55 -5.57 -21.88
CA PHE A 169 7.28 -6.05 -22.39
C PHE A 169 7.50 -6.86 -23.67
N LYS A 170 6.92 -8.04 -23.77
CA LYS A 170 6.74 -8.69 -25.06
C LYS A 170 5.56 -8.04 -25.81
N PRO A 171 5.60 -8.02 -27.16
CA PRO A 171 4.51 -7.49 -27.96
C PRO A 171 3.16 -8.13 -27.59
N GLY A 172 2.15 -7.29 -27.37
CA GLY A 172 0.79 -7.69 -27.05
C GLY A 172 -0.16 -6.50 -27.21
N ALA A 173 -1.42 -6.76 -27.58
CA ALA A 173 -2.39 -5.69 -27.84
C ALA A 173 -2.95 -5.08 -26.54
N LYS A 174 -3.47 -5.94 -25.65
CA LYS A 174 -4.04 -5.56 -24.34
C LYS A 174 -3.60 -6.47 -23.20
N LYS A 175 -2.89 -7.53 -23.52
CA LYS A 175 -2.26 -8.45 -22.57
C LYS A 175 -1.07 -9.12 -23.23
N GLY A 176 -0.14 -9.61 -22.43
CA GLY A 176 1.03 -10.31 -22.90
C GLY A 176 1.95 -10.70 -21.76
N THR A 177 3.19 -11.02 -22.10
CA THR A 177 4.21 -11.38 -21.12
C THR A 177 5.21 -10.25 -20.91
N VAL A 178 5.85 -10.26 -19.75
CA VAL A 178 7.03 -9.44 -19.45
C VAL A 178 8.21 -10.36 -19.14
N GLU A 179 9.39 -10.01 -19.64
CA GLU A 179 10.64 -10.67 -19.24
C GLU A 179 11.32 -9.86 -18.15
N LEU A 180 11.88 -10.55 -17.15
CA LEU A 180 12.65 -9.98 -16.07
C LEU A 180 14.12 -10.32 -16.24
N PHE A 181 14.96 -9.30 -16.24
CA PHE A 181 16.41 -9.40 -16.25
C PHE A 181 16.97 -8.85 -14.95
N ALA A 182 18.19 -9.22 -14.59
CA ALA A 182 18.93 -8.48 -13.56
C ALA A 182 19.08 -7.03 -13.99
N ALA A 183 18.82 -6.07 -13.11
CA ALA A 183 19.10 -4.67 -13.38
C ALA A 183 20.59 -4.38 -13.15
N LYS A 184 21.18 -3.58 -14.03
CA LYS A 184 22.56 -3.13 -13.90
C LYS A 184 22.70 -2.17 -12.72
N THR A 185 23.63 -2.45 -11.81
CA THR A 185 23.88 -1.63 -10.62
C THR A 185 24.92 -0.53 -10.92
N GLY A 186 24.86 0.58 -10.18
CA GLY A 186 25.84 1.66 -10.27
C GLY A 186 25.69 2.57 -11.49
N THR A 187 24.58 2.48 -12.23
CA THR A 187 24.25 3.36 -13.35
C THR A 187 23.11 4.31 -13.00
N LEU A 188 23.10 5.50 -13.59
CA LEU A 188 22.01 6.47 -13.43
C LEU A 188 20.76 6.09 -14.22
N PHE A 189 20.92 5.37 -15.33
CA PHE A 189 19.84 4.92 -16.19
C PHE A 189 19.57 3.43 -16.00
N CYS A 190 18.31 3.06 -16.19
CA CYS A 190 17.89 1.68 -16.18
C CYS A 190 18.50 0.93 -17.37
N ASP A 191 19.15 -0.18 -17.08
CA ASP A 191 19.67 -1.11 -18.08
C ASP A 191 19.65 -2.53 -17.50
N ARG A 192 19.69 -3.53 -18.37
CA ARG A 192 19.77 -4.94 -17.98
C ARG A 192 21.22 -5.41 -17.89
N ASP A 193 21.51 -6.22 -16.89
CA ASP A 193 22.80 -6.89 -16.73
C ASP A 193 22.80 -8.19 -17.55
N GLY A 194 23.08 -8.05 -18.85
CA GLY A 194 23.14 -9.16 -19.80
C GLY A 194 21.82 -9.44 -20.53
N VAL A 195 21.78 -10.59 -21.21
CA VAL A 195 20.68 -10.98 -22.12
C VAL A 195 19.87 -12.17 -21.63
N LYS A 196 20.25 -12.77 -20.49
CA LYS A 196 19.55 -13.93 -19.94
C LYS A 196 18.36 -13.45 -19.12
N SER A 197 17.16 -13.85 -19.54
CA SER A 197 15.95 -13.69 -18.72
C SER A 197 16.09 -14.53 -17.45
N LEU A 198 15.80 -13.92 -16.31
CA LEU A 198 15.74 -14.58 -15.01
C LEU A 198 14.40 -15.27 -14.84
N ASP A 199 13.32 -14.59 -15.24
CA ASP A 199 11.93 -15.01 -15.05
C ASP A 199 11.00 -14.31 -16.03
N GLU A 200 9.77 -14.79 -16.11
CA GLU A 200 8.70 -14.17 -16.92
C GLU A 200 7.47 -13.90 -16.06
N GLY A 201 6.80 -12.78 -16.32
CA GLY A 201 5.51 -12.43 -15.76
C GLY A 201 4.48 -12.16 -16.84
N GLU A 202 3.29 -11.74 -16.42
CA GLU A 202 2.19 -11.36 -17.29
C GLU A 202 1.79 -9.91 -17.07
N TRP A 203 1.27 -9.28 -18.12
CA TRP A 203 0.69 -7.96 -18.04
C TRP A 203 -0.68 -7.92 -18.72
N GLU A 204 -1.56 -7.07 -18.21
CA GLU A 204 -2.88 -6.81 -18.79
C GLU A 204 -3.23 -5.32 -18.66
N GLU A 205 -3.69 -4.71 -19.74
CA GLU A 205 -4.33 -3.40 -19.70
C GLU A 205 -5.79 -3.57 -19.25
N GLN A 206 -6.10 -3.03 -18.08
CA GLN A 206 -7.42 -3.08 -17.46
C GLN A 206 -7.98 -1.67 -17.29
N THR A 207 -9.30 -1.57 -17.21
CA THR A 207 -10.00 -0.34 -16.80
C THR A 207 -10.61 -0.54 -15.42
N ILE A 208 -9.96 -0.01 -14.38
CA ILE A 208 -10.39 -0.13 -12.99
C ILE A 208 -11.07 1.16 -12.56
N ALA A 209 -12.33 1.07 -12.12
CA ALA A 209 -13.13 2.21 -11.67
C ALA A 209 -13.13 3.40 -12.68
N GLY A 210 -13.05 3.12 -13.99
CA GLY A 210 -13.00 4.12 -15.06
C GLY A 210 -11.60 4.72 -15.35
N THR A 211 -10.53 4.11 -14.81
CA THR A 211 -9.14 4.50 -15.06
C THR A 211 -8.41 3.37 -15.78
N ARG A 212 -7.69 3.66 -16.86
CA ARG A 212 -6.84 2.66 -17.53
C ARG A 212 -5.58 2.42 -16.72
N ALA A 213 -5.14 1.17 -16.64
CA ALA A 213 -3.86 0.81 -16.06
C ALA A 213 -3.30 -0.46 -16.71
N VAL A 214 -1.97 -0.59 -16.78
CA VAL A 214 -1.30 -1.86 -17.07
C VAL A 214 -0.99 -2.53 -15.74
N VAL A 215 -1.61 -3.67 -15.46
CA VAL A 215 -1.43 -4.44 -14.22
C VAL A 215 -0.46 -5.58 -14.50
N LEU A 216 0.52 -5.78 -13.61
CA LEU A 216 1.49 -6.86 -13.69
C LEU A 216 1.12 -8.00 -12.74
N SER A 217 1.45 -9.22 -13.15
CA SER A 217 1.40 -10.42 -12.32
C SER A 217 2.68 -11.21 -12.51
N PHE A 218 3.32 -11.58 -11.40
CA PHE A 218 4.58 -12.32 -11.41
C PHE A 218 4.41 -13.71 -10.79
N PRO A 219 5.22 -14.70 -11.19
CA PRO A 219 5.19 -16.04 -10.60
C PRO A 219 5.74 -16.00 -9.17
N ALA A 220 5.43 -17.04 -8.38
CA ALA A 220 5.70 -17.07 -6.94
C ALA A 220 7.19 -17.01 -6.56
N ASN A 221 8.10 -17.31 -7.49
CA ASN A 221 9.54 -17.24 -7.29
C ASN A 221 10.12 -15.82 -7.43
N VAL A 222 9.34 -14.86 -7.97
CA VAL A 222 9.69 -13.45 -7.96
C VAL A 222 9.21 -12.85 -6.64
N ASP A 223 10.15 -12.41 -5.80
CA ASP A 223 9.82 -11.78 -4.51
C ASP A 223 9.10 -10.44 -4.75
N PRO A 224 7.87 -10.23 -4.23
CA PRO A 224 7.16 -8.96 -4.37
C PRO A 224 7.97 -7.74 -3.92
N LEU A 225 8.85 -7.91 -2.92
CA LEU A 225 9.75 -6.87 -2.41
C LEU A 225 10.75 -6.36 -3.46
N ASP A 226 11.02 -7.17 -4.49
CA ASP A 226 11.90 -6.82 -5.61
C ASP A 226 11.15 -6.14 -6.78
N THR A 227 9.84 -5.93 -6.63
CA THR A 227 8.98 -5.38 -7.70
C THR A 227 8.28 -4.07 -7.32
N GLY A 228 8.48 -3.60 -6.09
CA GLY A 228 7.94 -2.33 -5.58
C GLY A 228 6.72 -2.49 -4.68
N VAL A 229 6.39 -3.73 -4.32
CA VAL A 229 5.38 -4.05 -3.30
C VAL A 229 6.08 -4.18 -1.95
N THR A 230 5.58 -3.51 -0.91
CA THR A 230 6.22 -3.60 0.42
C THR A 230 5.80 -4.89 1.14
N ASN A 231 6.50 -5.22 2.22
CA ASN A 231 6.21 -6.44 2.99
C ASN A 231 4.77 -6.50 3.52
N VAL A 232 4.17 -5.36 3.86
CA VAL A 232 2.81 -5.28 4.39
C VAL A 232 1.73 -5.36 3.30
N GLU A 233 2.12 -5.15 2.04
CA GLU A 233 1.24 -5.14 0.89
C GLU A 233 1.35 -6.43 0.04
N ARG A 234 2.33 -7.30 0.34
CA ARG A 234 2.72 -8.44 -0.51
C ARG A 234 1.60 -9.41 -0.90
N GLU A 235 0.55 -9.52 -0.09
CA GLU A 235 -0.60 -10.40 -0.34
C GLU A 235 -1.81 -9.65 -0.95
N SER A 236 -1.72 -8.32 -1.05
CA SER A 236 -2.88 -7.44 -1.26
C SER A 236 -2.73 -6.46 -2.41
N ALA A 237 -1.49 -6.17 -2.83
CA ALA A 237 -1.20 -5.25 -3.92
C ALA A 237 -0.63 -5.97 -5.13
N LYS A 238 -1.02 -5.50 -6.32
CA LYS A 238 -0.33 -5.79 -7.58
C LYS A 238 0.29 -4.52 -8.12
N ILE A 239 1.43 -4.62 -8.77
CA ILE A 239 2.04 -3.47 -9.45
C ILE A 239 1.15 -3.05 -10.63
N ALA A 240 0.92 -1.75 -10.75
CA ALA A 240 0.11 -1.17 -11.82
C ALA A 240 0.75 0.11 -12.37
N PHE A 241 0.69 0.30 -13.67
CA PHE A 241 1.04 1.54 -14.34
C PHE A 241 -0.24 2.28 -14.73
N ILE A 242 -0.58 3.28 -13.93
CA ILE A 242 -1.88 3.94 -13.93
C ILE A 242 -1.85 5.10 -14.91
N GLU A 243 -2.90 5.28 -15.69
CA GLU A 243 -3.11 6.41 -16.61
C GLU A 243 -4.25 7.31 -16.08
N PRO A 244 -3.96 8.29 -15.21
CA PRO A 244 -4.96 9.26 -14.79
C PRO A 244 -5.41 10.12 -15.97
N SER A 245 -6.72 10.29 -16.14
CA SER A 245 -7.30 11.12 -17.20
C SER A 245 -7.53 12.58 -16.77
N LYS A 246 -7.45 12.87 -15.47
CA LYS A 246 -7.56 14.22 -14.91
C LYS A 246 -6.35 14.57 -14.05
N GLY A 247 -5.98 15.85 -14.05
CA GLY A 247 -4.78 16.35 -13.36
C GLY A 247 -3.53 16.19 -14.23
N THR A 248 -2.37 15.96 -13.61
CA THR A 248 -1.11 15.84 -14.34
C THR A 248 -1.13 14.62 -15.28
N PRO A 249 -0.86 14.81 -16.58
CA PRO A 249 -0.95 13.74 -17.55
C PRO A 249 0.19 12.72 -17.43
N GLY A 250 -0.01 11.59 -18.11
CA GLY A 250 0.97 10.53 -18.31
C GLY A 250 0.86 9.38 -17.31
N VAL A 251 1.44 8.26 -17.70
CA VAL A 251 1.41 7.00 -16.95
C VAL A 251 2.32 7.09 -15.73
N ARG A 252 1.84 6.62 -14.59
CA ARG A 252 2.54 6.63 -13.30
C ARG A 252 2.66 5.22 -12.73
N PRO A 253 3.82 4.83 -12.18
CA PRO A 253 3.92 3.61 -11.40
C PRO A 253 3.09 3.74 -10.12
N GLY A 254 2.39 2.67 -9.77
CA GLY A 254 1.55 2.58 -8.60
C GLY A 254 1.11 1.14 -8.36
N LYS A 255 0.00 0.98 -7.65
CA LYS A 255 -0.50 -0.32 -7.18
C LYS A 255 -2.00 -0.45 -7.43
N LEU A 256 -2.44 -1.67 -7.68
CA LEU A 256 -3.85 -2.07 -7.66
C LEU A 256 -4.11 -2.86 -6.37
N TYR A 257 -5.10 -2.41 -5.61
CA TYR A 257 -5.71 -3.15 -4.52
C TYR A 257 -7.09 -3.63 -4.98
N GLN A 258 -7.31 -4.94 -4.95
CA GLN A 258 -8.59 -5.51 -5.33
C GLN A 258 -9.61 -5.40 -4.19
N ALA A 259 -10.89 -5.39 -4.51
CA ALA A 259 -11.95 -5.46 -3.53
C ALA A 259 -11.74 -6.68 -2.59
N GLY A 260 -11.82 -6.44 -1.29
CA GLY A 260 -11.55 -7.43 -0.27
C GLY A 260 -10.07 -7.55 0.15
N ALA A 261 -9.13 -6.93 -0.57
CA ALA A 261 -7.71 -6.89 -0.18
C ALA A 261 -7.56 -6.28 1.21
N LYS A 262 -6.69 -6.88 2.03
CA LYS A 262 -6.49 -6.52 3.44
C LYS A 262 -5.09 -5.97 3.66
N ILE A 263 -5.00 -4.84 4.32
CA ILE A 263 -3.74 -4.25 4.73
C ILE A 263 -3.69 -4.22 6.25
N TYR A 264 -2.61 -4.73 6.80
CA TYR A 264 -2.37 -4.81 8.23
C TYR A 264 -1.49 -3.61 8.63
N ASP A 265 -2.00 -2.76 9.51
CA ASP A 265 -1.18 -1.72 10.15
C ASP A 265 -0.44 -2.34 11.33
N TYR A 266 0.83 -2.65 11.13
CA TYR A 266 1.67 -3.23 12.17
C TYR A 266 2.06 -2.23 13.27
N GLN A 267 1.66 -0.95 13.16
CA GLN A 267 1.72 -0.02 14.29
C GLN A 267 0.60 -0.31 15.29
N TYR A 268 0.84 -1.28 16.18
CA TYR A 268 -0.10 -1.63 17.23
C TYR A 268 -0.60 -0.42 18.01
N ARG A 269 -1.90 -0.36 18.24
CA ARG A 269 -2.52 0.54 19.23
C ARG A 269 -2.60 -0.21 20.55
N PHE A 270 -2.50 0.49 21.68
CA PHE A 270 -2.48 -0.14 22.99
C PHE A 270 -3.64 0.35 23.84
N ASN A 271 -4.21 -0.53 24.67
CA ASN A 271 -5.07 -0.06 25.75
C ASN A 271 -4.25 0.77 26.75
N LYS A 272 -4.93 1.47 27.68
CA LYS A 272 -4.26 2.37 28.64
C LYS A 272 -3.12 1.68 29.40
N THR A 273 -3.37 0.48 29.93
CA THR A 273 -2.39 -0.32 30.69
C THR A 273 -1.12 -0.59 29.88
N ALA A 274 -1.26 -1.09 28.65
CA ALA A 274 -0.13 -1.38 27.78
C ALA A 274 0.59 -0.09 27.33
N ALA A 275 -0.16 0.97 27.01
CA ALA A 275 0.40 2.24 26.58
C ALA A 275 1.25 2.91 27.66
N ASP A 276 0.76 2.94 28.91
CA ASP A 276 1.48 3.53 30.05
C ASP A 276 2.75 2.74 30.37
N ALA A 277 2.72 1.41 30.22
CA ALA A 277 3.89 0.55 30.38
C ALA A 277 4.95 0.81 29.29
N VAL A 278 4.53 0.97 28.02
CA VAL A 278 5.43 1.31 26.90
C VAL A 278 6.05 2.69 27.09
N ARG A 279 5.28 3.71 27.49
CA ARG A 279 5.82 5.06 27.76
C ARG A 279 6.87 5.03 28.86
N SER A 280 6.58 4.33 29.94
CA SER A 280 7.50 4.15 31.07
C SER A 280 8.80 3.46 30.64
N ALA A 281 8.70 2.38 29.85
CA ALA A 281 9.86 1.65 29.34
C ALA A 281 10.70 2.45 28.33
N LEU A 282 10.06 3.36 27.59
CA LEU A 282 10.74 4.24 26.63
C LEU A 282 11.31 5.52 27.27
N ALA A 283 11.06 5.74 28.57
CA ALA A 283 11.38 6.99 29.27
C ALA A 283 10.80 8.25 28.56
N VAL A 284 9.61 8.10 27.97
CA VAL A 284 8.87 9.20 27.35
C VAL A 284 7.80 9.67 28.34
N PRO A 285 7.71 10.98 28.64
CA PRO A 285 6.71 11.51 29.57
C PRO A 285 5.26 11.29 29.12
#